data_AF-A0A356JA92-F1
#
_entry.id   AF-A0A356JA92-F1
#
_cell.length_a   1.000
_cell.length_b   1.000
_cell.length_c   1.000
_cell.angle_alpha   90.00
_cell.angle_beta   90.00
_cell.angle_gamma   90.00
#
_symmetry.space_group_name_H-M   'P 1'
#
loop_
_entity.id
_entity.type
_entity.pdbx_description
1 polymer ?
#
loop_
_entity_poly.entity_id
_entity_poly.type
_entity_poly.pdbx_seq_one_letter_code
_entity_poly.pdbx_strand_id
1 'polypeptide(L)'
;DTKKAIDIRYGRLNKMKEYVSHSSCRRKLLLEYFGDPAVKESPDNCGGCDVCMDYKWPTNAGAGEDEKRKKTGIKPRKAKASESMTIMETVKLYQRKYSVEKIAKARSLGMSTIYNHLTQWYAEGGELEIGDLVSKEEEVIISEAMDKKHGFQKLKEIKERAGDGISYEQIRLIWAKKKRGA
;
A
#
# COMPACT_ATOMS: atom_id res chain seq x y z
N ASP A 1 -11.22 21.11 -8.85
CA ASP A 1 -12.16 20.63 -9.88
C ASP A 1 -12.22 19.10 -9.88
N THR A 2 -13.25 18.55 -9.23
CA THR A 2 -13.39 17.12 -8.92
C THR A 2 -13.66 16.26 -10.15
N LYS A 3 -14.38 16.81 -11.14
CA LYS A 3 -14.68 16.14 -12.41
C LYS A 3 -13.40 15.83 -13.20
N LYS A 4 -12.51 16.81 -13.33
CA LYS A 4 -11.19 16.65 -13.97
C LYS A 4 -10.34 15.57 -13.30
N ALA A 5 -10.36 15.49 -11.97
CA ALA A 5 -9.62 14.46 -11.24
C ALA A 5 -10.21 13.06 -11.41
N ILE A 6 -11.53 12.95 -11.60
CA ILE A 6 -12.23 11.69 -11.90
C ILE A 6 -11.90 11.23 -13.33
N ASP A 7 -11.95 12.13 -14.30
CA ASP A 7 -11.66 11.84 -15.71
C ASP A 7 -10.21 11.36 -15.89
N ILE A 8 -9.24 11.95 -15.19
CA ILE A 8 -7.84 11.49 -15.21
C ILE A 8 -7.72 10.05 -14.65
N ARG A 9 -8.47 9.70 -13.60
CA ARG A 9 -8.45 8.35 -13.02
C ARG A 9 -9.04 7.33 -13.98
N TYR A 10 -10.22 7.60 -14.54
CA TYR A 10 -10.85 6.69 -15.50
C TYR A 10 -10.07 6.59 -16.81
N GLY A 11 -9.44 7.68 -17.26
CA GLY A 11 -8.53 7.67 -18.41
C GLY A 11 -7.36 6.70 -18.20
N ARG A 12 -6.72 6.72 -17.02
CA ARG A 12 -5.65 5.77 -16.69
C ARG A 12 -6.14 4.32 -16.62
N LEU A 13 -7.33 4.10 -16.06
CA LEU A 13 -7.92 2.76 -15.99
C LEU A 13 -8.22 2.21 -17.39
N ASN A 14 -8.75 3.04 -18.28
CA ASN A 14 -9.06 2.64 -19.65
C ASN A 14 -7.80 2.22 -20.41
N LYS A 15 -6.70 2.96 -20.27
CA LYS A 15 -5.40 2.56 -20.86
C LYS A 15 -4.89 1.20 -20.37
N MET A 16 -5.17 0.85 -19.11
CA MET A 16 -4.80 -0.47 -18.58
C MET A 16 -5.68 -1.59 -19.14
N LYS A 17 -7.00 -1.35 -19.24
CA LYS A 17 -7.93 -2.30 -19.87
C LYS A 17 -7.52 -2.57 -21.31
N GLU A 18 -7.28 -1.48 -22.03
CA GLU A 18 -6.79 -1.45 -23.38
C GLU A 18 -5.50 -2.28 -23.50
N TYR A 19 -4.49 -2.01 -22.67
CA TYR A 19 -3.25 -2.78 -22.69
C TYR A 19 -3.47 -4.28 -22.52
N VAL A 20 -4.35 -4.71 -21.61
CA VAL A 20 -4.62 -6.13 -21.31
C VAL A 20 -5.44 -6.81 -22.40
N SER A 21 -6.42 -6.13 -23.00
CA SER A 21 -7.31 -6.71 -24.01
C SER A 21 -6.77 -6.61 -25.44
N HIS A 22 -5.68 -5.87 -25.65
CA HIS A 22 -5.12 -5.69 -26.98
C HIS A 22 -4.62 -7.01 -27.59
N SER A 23 -4.93 -7.21 -28.86
CA SER A 23 -4.51 -8.35 -29.69
C SER A 23 -3.28 -8.05 -30.56
N SER A 24 -2.62 -6.91 -30.33
CA SER A 24 -1.35 -6.53 -30.98
C SER A 24 -0.18 -6.62 -29.99
N CYS A 25 1.06 -6.50 -30.50
CA CYS A 25 2.26 -6.64 -29.67
C CYS A 25 2.25 -5.73 -28.43
N ARG A 26 2.24 -6.35 -27.24
CA ARG A 26 2.23 -5.63 -25.97
C ARG A 26 3.47 -4.75 -25.77
N ARG A 27 4.64 -5.17 -26.26
CA ARG A 27 5.86 -4.36 -26.18
C ARG A 27 5.70 -3.06 -26.96
N LYS A 28 5.15 -3.11 -28.18
CA LYS A 28 4.91 -1.92 -29.01
C LYS A 28 3.96 -0.95 -28.32
N LEU A 29 2.85 -1.44 -27.77
CA LEU A 29 1.90 -0.65 -26.98
C LEU A 29 2.54 0.04 -25.77
N LEU A 30 3.47 -0.63 -25.07
CA LEU A 30 4.22 -0.03 -23.96
C LEU A 30 5.13 1.10 -24.45
N LEU A 31 5.87 0.88 -25.53
CA LEU A 31 6.74 1.90 -26.11
C LEU A 31 5.93 3.14 -26.54
N GLU A 32 4.77 2.94 -27.19
CA GLU A 32 3.84 4.02 -27.55
C GLU A 32 3.31 4.76 -26.32
N TYR A 33 2.88 4.04 -25.28
CA TYR A 33 2.36 4.63 -24.06
C TYR A 33 3.37 5.55 -23.36
N PHE A 34 4.65 5.14 -23.32
CA PHE A 34 5.72 5.93 -22.72
C PHE A 34 6.36 6.95 -23.68
N GLY A 35 5.96 6.96 -24.95
CA GLY A 35 6.56 7.82 -25.97
C GLY A 35 8.03 7.48 -26.22
N ASP A 36 8.41 6.21 -26.04
CA ASP A 36 9.79 5.77 -26.23
C ASP A 36 10.16 5.81 -27.72
N PRO A 37 11.24 6.51 -28.12
CA PRO A 37 11.68 6.59 -29.51
C PRO A 37 11.89 5.24 -30.19
N ALA A 38 12.21 4.20 -29.41
CA ALA A 38 12.40 2.83 -29.92
C ALA A 38 11.14 2.26 -30.58
N VAL A 39 9.96 2.84 -30.37
CA VAL A 39 8.73 2.46 -31.10
C VAL A 39 8.92 2.52 -32.62
N LYS A 40 9.71 3.48 -33.12
CA LYS A 40 9.92 3.68 -34.57
C LYS A 40 10.67 2.52 -35.22
N GLU A 41 11.52 1.86 -34.44
CA GLU A 41 12.33 0.74 -34.87
C GLU A 41 11.75 -0.60 -34.38
N SER A 42 10.63 -0.56 -33.65
CA SER A 42 10.03 -1.76 -33.07
C SER A 42 9.34 -2.58 -34.17
N PRO A 43 9.66 -3.89 -34.31
CA PRO A 43 8.89 -4.76 -35.16
C PRO A 43 7.46 -4.91 -34.65
N ASP A 44 6.54 -5.25 -35.54
CA ASP A 44 5.15 -5.57 -35.18
C ASP A 44 5.05 -6.83 -34.32
N ASN A 45 6.05 -7.70 -34.37
CA ASN A 45 6.19 -8.86 -33.50
C ASN A 45 7.50 -8.78 -32.71
N CYS A 46 7.42 -8.61 -31.39
CA CYS A 46 8.61 -8.54 -30.52
C CYS A 46 9.23 -9.89 -30.17
N GLY A 47 8.59 -11.00 -30.52
CA GLY A 47 9.04 -12.37 -30.23
C GLY A 47 9.10 -12.74 -28.75
N GLY A 48 8.48 -11.96 -27.86
CA GLY A 48 8.63 -12.17 -26.41
C GLY A 48 7.46 -11.76 -25.53
N CYS A 49 6.35 -11.29 -26.09
CA CYS A 49 5.10 -11.09 -25.34
C CYS A 49 4.10 -12.21 -25.63
N ASP A 50 3.14 -12.40 -24.74
CA ASP A 50 2.07 -13.40 -24.85
C ASP A 50 1.30 -13.30 -26.17
N VAL A 51 0.97 -12.09 -26.65
CA VAL A 51 0.29 -11.92 -27.95
C VAL A 51 1.17 -12.38 -29.12
N CYS A 52 2.43 -11.92 -29.14
CA CYS A 52 3.39 -12.25 -30.20
C CYS A 52 3.80 -13.72 -30.23
N MET A 53 3.73 -14.37 -29.07
CA MET A 53 4.03 -15.79 -28.88
C MET A 53 2.78 -16.67 -29.02
N ASP A 54 1.61 -16.10 -29.30
CA ASP A 54 0.31 -16.78 -29.28
C ASP A 54 0.11 -17.62 -27.99
N TYR A 55 0.52 -17.06 -26.85
CA TYR A 55 0.49 -17.76 -25.58
C TYR A 55 -0.94 -17.93 -25.10
N LYS A 56 -1.38 -19.19 -25.02
CA LYS A 56 -2.70 -19.54 -24.52
C LYS A 56 -2.68 -19.56 -23.00
N TRP A 57 -3.28 -18.53 -22.40
CA TRP A 57 -3.44 -18.51 -20.96
C TRP A 57 -4.32 -19.68 -20.53
N PRO A 58 -3.89 -20.51 -19.55
CA PRO A 58 -4.75 -21.55 -19.02
C PRO A 58 -5.97 -20.87 -18.42
N THR A 59 -7.13 -21.06 -19.06
CA THR A 59 -8.38 -20.62 -18.49
C THR A 59 -8.59 -21.42 -17.22
N ASN A 60 -9.09 -20.78 -16.16
CA ASN A 60 -9.42 -21.48 -14.90
C ASN A 60 -10.57 -22.51 -15.06
N ALA A 61 -10.87 -22.98 -16.28
CA ALA A 61 -11.82 -24.03 -16.61
C ALA A 61 -11.15 -25.37 -16.99
N GLY A 62 -9.81 -25.45 -16.96
CA GLY A 62 -9.09 -26.69 -17.22
C GLY A 62 -7.67 -26.60 -16.70
N ALA A 63 -7.49 -26.86 -15.41
CA ALA A 63 -6.19 -27.17 -14.85
C ALA A 63 -5.69 -28.47 -15.50
N GLY A 64 -4.88 -28.34 -16.55
CA GLY A 64 -4.02 -29.41 -17.00
C GLY A 64 -3.01 -29.68 -15.89
N GLU A 65 -3.09 -30.87 -15.31
CA GLU A 65 -2.12 -31.43 -14.41
C GLU A 65 -0.79 -31.53 -15.16
N ASP A 66 0.12 -30.58 -14.98
CA ASP A 66 1.50 -30.94 -14.70
C ASP A 66 2.34 -29.77 -14.17
N GLU A 67 3.22 -30.15 -13.25
CA GLU A 67 4.22 -29.36 -12.56
C GLU A 67 3.77 -28.35 -11.49
N LYS A 68 3.81 -28.86 -10.26
CA LYS A 68 3.76 -28.17 -8.96
C LYS A 68 4.64 -26.91 -8.94
N ARG A 69 4.10 -25.77 -9.37
CA ARG A 69 4.66 -24.47 -9.00
C ARG A 69 4.39 -24.25 -7.52
N LYS A 70 5.38 -24.60 -6.68
CA LYS A 70 5.41 -24.27 -5.24
C LYS A 70 5.02 -22.81 -5.10
N LYS A 71 3.86 -22.55 -4.50
CA LYS A 71 3.41 -21.19 -4.13
C LYS A 71 4.33 -20.64 -3.05
N THR A 72 5.50 -20.13 -3.43
CA THR A 72 6.24 -19.22 -2.56
C THR A 72 5.50 -17.88 -2.62
N GLY A 73 4.81 -17.55 -1.54
CA GLY A 73 4.03 -16.32 -1.39
C GLY A 73 4.92 -15.07 -1.32
N ILE A 74 5.68 -14.80 -2.38
CA ILE A 74 6.39 -13.54 -2.53
C ILE A 74 5.38 -12.52 -3.04
N LYS A 75 4.78 -11.78 -2.10
CA LYS A 75 4.01 -10.58 -2.46
C LYS A 75 4.96 -9.59 -3.13
N PRO A 76 4.60 -8.98 -4.27
CA PRO A 76 5.46 -8.01 -4.93
C PRO A 76 5.70 -6.83 -3.99
N ARG A 77 6.97 -6.58 -3.62
CA ARG A 77 7.36 -5.38 -2.88
C ARG A 77 7.22 -4.19 -3.83
N LYS A 78 6.28 -3.27 -3.55
CA LYS A 78 6.17 -2.01 -4.29
C LYS A 78 7.34 -1.09 -3.92
N ALA A 79 7.79 -0.30 -4.89
CA ALA A 79 8.91 0.64 -4.75
C ALA A 79 8.58 1.80 -3.78
N LYS A 80 9.58 2.24 -3.00
CA LYS A 80 9.48 3.24 -1.90
C LYS A 80 8.89 4.61 -2.31
N ALA A 81 9.02 5.03 -3.57
CA ALA A 81 8.45 6.30 -4.05
C ALA A 81 6.90 6.32 -4.05
N SER A 82 6.26 5.15 -4.15
CA SER A 82 4.80 5.04 -4.09
C SER A 82 4.23 5.15 -2.66
N GLU A 83 5.06 4.94 -1.65
CA GLU A 83 4.69 4.93 -0.24
C GLU A 83 4.41 6.35 0.26
N SER A 84 5.24 7.33 -0.10
CA SER A 84 5.05 8.76 0.22
C SER A 84 3.71 9.32 -0.33
N MET A 85 3.36 9.02 -1.59
CA MET A 85 2.06 9.42 -2.15
C MET A 85 0.88 8.76 -1.43
N THR A 86 1.03 7.48 -1.06
CA THR A 86 -0.03 6.73 -0.38
C THR A 86 -0.23 7.23 1.06
N ILE A 87 0.84 7.60 1.76
CA ILE A 87 0.79 8.19 3.11
C ILE A 87 0.04 9.53 3.07
N MET A 88 0.41 10.43 2.14
CA MET A 88 -0.22 11.74 2.01
C MET A 88 -1.74 11.66 1.79
N GLU A 89 -2.21 10.73 0.96
CA GLU A 89 -3.65 10.52 0.77
C GLU A 89 -4.37 10.07 2.06
N THR A 90 -3.68 9.30 2.91
CA THR A 90 -4.25 8.80 4.19
C THR A 90 -4.42 9.98 5.13
N VAL A 91 -3.34 10.76 5.26
CA VAL A 91 -3.27 11.94 6.13
C VAL A 91 -4.30 12.98 5.71
N LYS A 92 -4.46 13.26 4.41
CA LYS A 92 -5.47 14.20 3.91
C LYS A 92 -6.89 13.81 4.30
N LEU A 93 -7.22 12.52 4.26
CA LEU A 93 -8.54 12.05 4.67
C LEU A 93 -8.69 12.11 6.20
N TYR A 94 -7.64 11.77 6.93
CA TYR A 94 -7.63 11.85 8.39
C TYR A 94 -7.78 13.28 8.90
N GLN A 95 -7.06 14.24 8.33
CA GLN A 95 -7.18 15.68 8.63
C GLN A 95 -8.58 16.24 8.33
N ARG A 96 -9.32 15.62 7.40
CA ARG A 96 -10.74 15.91 7.15
C ARG A 96 -11.69 15.22 8.15
N LYS A 97 -11.16 14.71 9.26
CA LYS A 97 -11.89 14.06 10.37
C LYS A 97 -12.68 12.81 9.97
N TYR A 98 -12.23 12.10 8.93
CA TYR A 98 -12.73 10.74 8.67
C TYR A 98 -12.08 9.75 9.64
N SER A 99 -12.87 8.80 10.15
CA SER A 99 -12.36 7.73 11.01
C SER A 99 -11.47 6.74 10.24
N VAL A 100 -10.60 6.04 10.95
CA VAL A 100 -9.68 5.04 10.37
C VAL A 100 -10.43 3.98 9.57
N GLU A 101 -11.60 3.53 10.05
CA GLU A 101 -12.44 2.52 9.38
C GLU A 101 -13.00 3.08 8.06
N LYS A 102 -13.48 4.33 8.07
CA LYS A 102 -13.99 4.99 6.87
C LYS A 102 -12.88 5.18 5.84
N ILE A 103 -11.68 5.56 6.27
CA ILE A 103 -10.52 5.71 5.40
C ILE A 103 -10.11 4.35 4.81
N ALA A 104 -10.01 3.31 5.63
CA ALA A 104 -9.68 1.96 5.20
C ALA A 104 -10.64 1.48 4.09
N LYS A 105 -11.96 1.66 4.31
CA LYS A 105 -12.99 1.32 3.32
C LYS A 105 -12.89 2.16 2.05
N ALA A 106 -12.80 3.48 2.17
CA ALA A 106 -12.73 4.40 1.03
C ALA A 106 -11.50 4.16 0.14
N ARG A 107 -10.40 3.70 0.74
CA ARG A 107 -9.13 3.43 0.05
C ARG A 107 -8.92 1.99 -0.35
N SER A 108 -9.82 1.09 0.03
CA SER A 108 -9.64 -0.37 -0.14
C SER A 108 -8.31 -0.87 0.46
N LEU A 109 -7.98 -0.37 1.65
CA LEU A 109 -6.78 -0.74 2.42
C LEU A 109 -7.18 -1.36 3.77
N GLY A 110 -6.29 -2.14 4.38
CA GLY A 110 -6.49 -2.63 5.74
C GLY A 110 -6.27 -1.54 6.78
N MET A 111 -6.96 -1.62 7.93
CA MET A 111 -6.81 -0.63 9.02
C MET A 111 -5.36 -0.52 9.51
N SER A 112 -4.64 -1.65 9.61
CA SER A 112 -3.22 -1.66 9.98
C SER A 112 -2.34 -0.87 9.02
N THR A 113 -2.65 -0.86 7.72
CA THR A 113 -1.95 -0.02 6.73
C THR A 113 -2.22 1.46 6.96
N ILE A 114 -3.46 1.82 7.31
CA ILE A 114 -3.83 3.20 7.65
C ILE A 114 -3.06 3.67 8.89
N TYR A 115 -3.05 2.87 9.96
CA TYR A 115 -2.27 3.16 11.17
C TYR A 115 -0.77 3.28 10.88
N ASN A 116 -0.20 2.41 10.05
CA ASN A 116 1.21 2.51 9.66
C ASN A 116 1.50 3.81 8.90
N HIS A 117 0.64 4.20 7.95
CA HIS A 117 0.82 5.48 7.24
C HIS A 117 0.76 6.68 8.19
N LEU A 118 -0.19 6.71 9.13
CA LEU A 118 -0.32 7.79 10.11
C LEU A 118 0.87 7.84 11.06
N THR A 119 1.32 6.66 11.53
CA THR A 119 2.51 6.54 12.38
C THR A 119 3.76 7.02 11.66
N GLN A 120 3.92 6.66 10.40
CA GLN A 120 5.05 7.09 9.59
C GLN A 120 5.01 8.60 9.32
N TRP A 121 3.86 9.14 8.91
CA TRP A 121 3.67 10.59 8.74
C TRP A 121 4.09 11.37 9.99
N TYR A 122 3.62 10.91 11.15
CA TYR A 122 3.99 11.50 12.42
C TYR A 122 5.50 11.37 12.68
N ALA A 123 6.09 10.18 12.52
CA ALA A 123 7.53 9.98 12.72
C ALA A 123 8.42 10.88 11.83
N GLU A 124 7.96 11.21 10.63
CA GLU A 124 8.67 12.07 9.66
C GLU A 124 8.55 13.58 9.93
N GLY A 125 7.84 14.00 10.98
CA GLY A 125 7.67 15.40 11.31
C GLY A 125 6.25 15.92 11.13
N GLY A 126 5.37 15.13 10.53
CA GLY A 126 3.98 15.51 10.28
C GLY A 126 3.17 15.72 11.56
N GLU A 127 2.20 16.63 11.49
CA GLU A 127 1.26 16.90 12.57
C GLU A 127 0.12 15.88 12.56
N LEU A 128 -0.21 15.35 13.74
CA LEU A 128 -1.25 14.34 13.94
C LEU A 128 -1.82 14.45 15.35
N GLU A 129 -3.15 14.52 15.46
CA GLU A 129 -3.87 14.43 16.73
C GLU A 129 -3.87 12.99 17.24
N ILE A 130 -2.91 12.65 18.11
CA ILE A 130 -2.76 11.29 18.67
C ILE A 130 -3.93 10.94 19.58
N GLY A 131 -4.52 11.92 20.27
CA GLY A 131 -5.66 11.71 21.18
C GLY A 131 -6.90 11.12 20.50
N ASP A 132 -7.04 11.32 19.18
CA ASP A 132 -8.12 10.75 18.37
C ASP A 132 -7.89 9.26 18.05
N LEU A 133 -6.66 8.73 18.25
CA LEU A 133 -6.25 7.34 17.95
C LEU A 133 -5.91 6.52 19.20
N VAL A 134 -5.43 7.20 20.23
CA VAL A 134 -5.04 6.64 21.52
C VAL A 134 -5.56 7.60 22.58
N SER A 135 -6.50 7.14 23.39
CA SER A 135 -6.99 7.90 24.53
C SER A 135 -5.88 8.14 25.56
N LYS A 136 -6.10 9.09 26.47
CA LYS A 136 -5.10 9.41 27.50
C LYS A 136 -4.85 8.22 28.43
N GLU A 137 -5.90 7.47 28.72
CA GLU A 137 -5.87 6.27 29.56
C GLU A 137 -5.04 5.17 28.89
N GLU A 138 -5.28 4.91 27.60
CA GLU A 138 -4.49 3.94 26.82
C GLU A 138 -3.03 4.37 26.69
N GLU A 139 -2.76 5.67 26.52
CA GLU A 139 -1.40 6.20 26.46
C GLU A 139 -0.64 5.93 27.77
N VAL A 140 -1.29 6.14 28.93
CA VAL A 140 -0.71 5.84 30.24
C VAL A 140 -0.37 4.35 30.33
N ILE A 141 -1.30 3.46 30.01
CA ILE A 141 -1.10 2.00 30.03
C ILE A 141 0.09 1.59 29.15
N ILE A 142 0.13 2.09 27.91
CA ILE A 142 1.23 1.79 26.97
C ILE A 142 2.56 2.33 27.50
N SER A 143 2.56 3.54 28.08
CA SER A 143 3.78 4.17 28.59
C SER A 143 4.37 3.43 29.79
N GLU A 144 3.53 2.88 30.66
CA GLU A 144 3.92 2.05 31.81
C GLU A 144 4.41 0.67 31.36
N ALA A 145 3.74 0.08 30.36
CA ALA A 145 4.14 -1.20 29.78
C ALA A 145 5.48 -1.12 29.01
N MET A 146 5.91 0.07 28.59
CA MET A 146 7.20 0.29 27.94
C MET A 146 8.33 0.47 28.97
N ASP A 147 9.17 -0.56 29.14
CA ASP A 147 10.34 -0.48 30.02
C ASP A 147 11.26 0.68 29.65
N LYS A 148 11.60 1.52 30.66
CA LYS A 148 12.60 2.59 30.51
C LYS A 148 13.97 2.09 30.05
N LYS A 149 14.31 0.82 30.31
CA LYS A 149 15.62 0.20 30.01
C LYS A 149 15.70 -0.52 28.66
N HIS A 150 14.59 -1.07 28.15
CA HIS A 150 14.60 -1.92 26.95
C HIS A 150 13.82 -1.35 25.76
N GLY A 151 13.05 -0.28 25.95
CA GLY A 151 12.34 0.41 24.85
C GLY A 151 11.45 -0.52 24.02
N PHE A 152 11.36 -0.27 22.71
CA PHE A 152 10.49 -1.00 21.78
C PHE A 152 11.05 -2.37 21.32
N GLN A 153 12.14 -2.85 21.91
CA GLN A 153 12.84 -4.07 21.46
C GLN A 153 11.96 -5.33 21.56
N LYS A 154 10.90 -5.30 22.39
CA LYS A 154 10.04 -6.46 22.64
C LYS A 154 8.56 -6.12 22.61
N LEU A 155 8.06 -5.80 21.41
CA LEU A 155 6.67 -5.41 21.15
C LEU A 155 5.64 -6.42 21.70
N LYS A 156 5.94 -7.72 21.65
CA LYS A 156 5.06 -8.76 22.18
C LYS A 156 4.89 -8.66 23.70
N GLU A 157 5.99 -8.48 24.44
CA GLU A 157 5.96 -8.32 25.90
C GLU A 157 5.26 -7.03 26.32
N ILE A 158 5.40 -5.95 25.53
CA ILE A 158 4.66 -4.70 25.76
C ILE A 158 3.16 -4.93 25.55
N LYS A 159 2.77 -5.64 24.49
CA LYS A 159 1.37 -5.97 24.23
C LYS A 159 0.77 -6.86 25.33
N GLU A 160 1.52 -7.86 25.80
CA GLU A 160 1.07 -8.73 26.91
C GLU A 160 0.86 -7.93 28.21
N ARG A 161 1.72 -6.97 28.51
CA ARG A 161 1.56 -6.08 29.68
C ARG A 161 0.45 -5.05 29.53
N ALA A 162 0.30 -4.49 28.33
CA ALA A 162 -0.71 -3.48 28.03
C ALA A 162 -2.15 -4.06 27.94
N GLY A 163 -2.26 -5.39 27.81
CA GLY A 163 -3.53 -6.11 27.81
C GLY A 163 -4.21 -6.18 26.43
N ASP A 164 -5.31 -6.93 26.37
CA ASP A 164 -5.98 -7.27 25.10
C ASP A 164 -6.64 -6.07 24.41
N GLY A 165 -7.06 -5.05 25.16
CA GLY A 165 -7.68 -3.84 24.63
C GLY A 165 -6.75 -2.92 23.81
N ILE A 166 -5.43 -3.07 23.94
CA ILE A 166 -4.46 -2.18 23.29
C ILE A 166 -3.90 -2.79 22.00
N SER A 167 -4.17 -2.22 20.84
CA SER A 167 -3.62 -2.74 19.57
C SER A 167 -2.11 -2.51 19.42
N TYR A 168 -1.45 -3.35 18.60
CA TYR A 168 -0.03 -3.19 18.27
C TYR A 168 0.26 -1.85 17.58
N GLU A 169 -0.71 -1.33 16.83
CA GLU A 169 -0.69 -0.05 16.15
C GLU A 169 -0.63 1.11 17.13
N GLN A 170 -1.45 1.08 18.19
CA GLN A 170 -1.43 2.10 19.25
C GLN A 170 -0.07 2.11 19.97
N ILE A 171 0.50 0.93 20.27
CA ILE A 171 1.84 0.84 20.89
C ILE A 171 2.91 1.47 19.99
N ARG A 172 2.87 1.22 18.68
CA ARG A 172 3.79 1.83 17.70
C ARG A 172 3.66 3.35 17.64
N LEU A 173 2.44 3.86 17.66
CA LEU A 173 2.18 5.29 17.60
C LEU A 173 2.71 6.02 18.85
N ILE A 174 2.46 5.47 20.04
CA ILE A 174 2.99 6.05 21.29
C ILE A 174 4.51 5.97 21.35
N TRP A 175 5.11 4.89 20.83
CA TRP A 175 6.57 4.82 20.71
C TRP A 175 7.12 5.91 19.78
N ALA A 176 6.48 6.14 18.63
CA ALA A 176 6.84 7.24 17.73
C ALA A 176 6.69 8.62 18.41
N LYS A 177 5.63 8.82 19.22
CA LYS A 177 5.44 10.00 20.07
C LYS A 177 6.61 10.23 21.01
N LYS A 178 6.99 9.21 21.78
CA LYS A 178 8.09 9.28 22.74
C LYS A 178 9.43 9.56 22.06
N LYS A 179 9.68 9.02 20.87
CA LYS A 179 10.92 9.26 20.11
C LYS A 179 11.02 10.70 19.58
N ARG A 180 9.90 11.37 19.30
CA ARG A 180 9.90 12.78 18.85
C ARG A 180 10.02 13.78 20.01
N GLY A 181 9.51 13.43 21.18
CA GLY A 181 9.55 14.28 22.39
C GLY A 181 10.76 14.05 23.29
N ALA A 182 11.67 13.15 22.92
CA ALA A 182 12.95 12.87 23.60
C ALA A 182 14.09 13.54 22.84
#